data_AF-A0A6C8GJX9-F1
#
_entry.id   AF-A0A6C8GJX9-F1
#
_cell.length_a   1.000
_cell.length_b   1.000
_cell.length_c   1.000
_cell.angle_alpha   90.00
_cell.angle_beta   90.00
_cell.angle_gamma   90.00
#
_symmetry.space_group_name_H-M   'P 1'
#
loop_
_entity.id
_entity.type
_entity.pdbx_description
1 polymer ?
#
loop_
_entity_poly.entity_id
_entity_poly.type
_entity_poly.pdbx_seq_one_letter_code
_entity_poly.pdbx_strand_id
1 'polypeptide(L)' 'MKGKSLDEAQAIKNTDIADELELPPVKIHCSILAEDAIKAAIADYKSKREAK' A
#
# COMPACT_ATOMS: atom_id res chain seq x y z
N MET A 1 3.60 -5.35 -8.64
CA MET A 1 2.18 -4.97 -8.36
C MET A 1 1.20 -5.36 -9.48
N LYS A 2 1.63 -5.77 -10.69
CA LYS A 2 0.76 -6.43 -11.66
C LYS A 2 0.43 -7.85 -11.19
N GLY A 3 -0.85 -8.15 -10.96
CA GLY A 3 -1.34 -9.52 -10.71
C GLY A 3 -1.92 -9.79 -9.33
N LYS A 4 -1.79 -8.89 -8.35
CA LYS A 4 -2.47 -9.01 -7.04
C LYS A 4 -3.89 -8.43 -7.12
N SER A 5 -4.82 -9.07 -6.43
CA SER A 5 -6.19 -8.57 -6.24
C SER A 5 -6.19 -7.30 -5.36
N LEU A 6 -7.27 -6.51 -5.44
CA LEU A 6 -7.40 -5.28 -4.65
C LEU A 6 -7.37 -5.57 -3.14
N ASP A 7 -7.92 -6.72 -2.73
CA ASP A 7 -7.93 -7.15 -1.33
C ASP A 7 -6.53 -7.52 -0.85
N GLU A 8 -5.75 -8.21 -1.68
CA GLU A 8 -4.34 -8.49 -1.38
C GLU A 8 -3.50 -7.21 -1.31
N ALA A 9 -3.77 -6.24 -2.19
CA ALA A 9 -3.08 -4.95 -2.15
C ALA A 9 -3.44 -4.14 -0.89
N GLN A 10 -4.68 -4.24 -0.41
CA GLN A 10 -5.13 -3.59 0.82
C GLN A 10 -4.57 -4.27 2.09
N ALA A 11 -4.23 -5.56 2.00
CA ALA A 11 -3.64 -6.32 3.11
C ALA A 11 -2.13 -6.10 3.29
N ILE A 12 -1.46 -5.41 2.35
CA ILE A 12 -0.03 -5.10 2.45
C ILE A 12 0.21 -4.15 3.63
N LYS A 13 1.11 -4.51 4.54
CA LYS A 13 1.52 -3.67 5.67
C LYS A 13 2.86 -2.99 5.40
N ASN A 14 3.10 -1.86 6.06
CA ASN A 14 4.41 -1.20 6.06
C ASN A 14 5.55 -2.13 6.55
N THR A 15 5.27 -3.08 7.44
CA THR A 15 6.25 -4.05 7.92
C THR A 15 6.75 -4.94 6.77
N ASP A 16 5.83 -5.45 5.96
CA ASP A 16 6.17 -6.31 4.82
C ASP A 16 7.01 -5.54 3.79
N ILE A 17 6.70 -4.25 3.59
CA ILE A 17 7.44 -3.35 2.69
C ILE A 17 8.83 -3.03 3.26
N ALA A 18 8.93 -2.80 4.57
CA ALA A 18 10.20 -2.49 5.23
C ALA A 18 11.13 -3.71 5.27
N ASP A 19 10.58 -4.90 5.49
CA ASP A 19 11.33 -6.15 5.55
C ASP A 19 11.85 -6.55 4.17
N GLU A 20 11.03 -6.44 3.12
CA GLU A 20 11.43 -6.73 1.73
C GLU A 20 12.52 -5.76 1.21
N LEU A 21 12.49 -4.52 1.68
CA LEU A 21 13.45 -3.49 1.28
C LEU A 21 14.63 -3.34 2.27
N GLU A 22 14.69 -4.18 3.30
CA GLU A 22 15.69 -4.15 4.38
C GLU A 22 15.92 -2.73 4.94
N LEU A 23 14.83 -1.98 5.13
CA LEU A 23 14.93 -0.57 5.48
C LEU A 23 15.49 -0.39 6.90
N PRO A 24 16.54 0.43 7.08
CA PRO A 24 17.03 0.75 8.41
C PRO A 24 15.98 1.56 9.19
N PRO A 25 16.05 1.59 10.54
CA PRO A 25 15.01 2.22 11.39
C PRO A 25 14.67 3.67 11.01
N VAL A 26 15.66 4.42 10.52
CA VAL A 26 15.51 5.82 10.09
C VAL A 26 14.71 5.99 8.79
N LYS A 27 14.55 4.94 7.99
CA LYS A 27 13.84 4.95 6.70
C LYS A 27 12.47 4.28 6.75
N ILE A 28 11.99 3.84 7.92
CA ILE A 28 10.65 3.24 8.08
C ILE A 28 9.53 4.22 7.73
N HIS A 29 9.75 5.54 7.82
CA HIS A 29 8.78 6.52 7.32
C HIS A 29 8.44 6.32 5.83
N CYS A 30 9.36 5.79 5.03
CA CYS A 30 9.12 5.49 3.62
C CYS A 30 8.14 4.32 3.44
N SER A 31 8.18 3.31 4.32
CA SER A 31 7.24 2.18 4.26
C SER A 31 5.85 2.57 4.75
N ILE A 32 5.75 3.44 5.77
CA ILE A 32 4.48 4.03 6.21
C ILE A 32 3.86 4.85 5.07
N LEU A 33 4.65 5.72 4.44
CA LEU A 33 4.18 6.53 3.31
C LEU A 33 3.71 5.66 2.14
N ALA A 34 4.43 4.56 1.85
CA ALA A 34 4.05 3.63 0.80
C ALA A 34 2.73 2.91 1.12
N GLU A 35 2.53 2.47 2.37
CA GLU A 35 1.27 1.86 2.83
C GLU A 35 0.09 2.83 2.67
N ASP A 36 0.24 4.07 3.14
CA ASP A 36 -0.82 5.07 3.05
C ASP A 36 -1.17 5.42 1.60
N ALA A 37 -0.16 5.53 0.72
CA ALA A 37 -0.38 5.77 -0.70
C ALA A 37 -1.17 4.63 -1.38
N ILE A 38 -0.88 3.38 -1.04
CA ILE A 38 -1.60 2.21 -1.57
C ILE A 38 -3.06 2.23 -1.10
N LYS A 39 -3.31 2.47 0.20
CA LYS A 39 -4.67 2.55 0.74
C LYS A 39 -5.48 3.67 0.11
N ALA A 40 -4.88 4.86 -0.04
CA ALA A 40 -5.52 6.01 -0.68
C ALA A 40 -5.87 5.72 -2.14
N ALA A 41 -4.96 5.10 -2.89
CA ALA A 41 -5.20 4.74 -4.28
C ALA A 41 -6.34 3.70 -4.44
N ILE A 42 -6.41 2.71 -3.54
CA ILE A 42 -7.50 1.71 -3.54
C ILE A 42 -8.84 2.36 -3.18
N ALA A 43 -8.85 3.25 -2.18
CA ALA A 43 -10.05 3.98 -1.78
C ALA A 43 -10.59 4.85 -2.94
N ASP A 44 -9.71 5.63 -3.58
CA ASP A 44 -10.06 6.44 -4.75
C ASP A 44 -10.59 5.58 -5.91
N TYR A 45 -9.96 4.43 -6.17
CA TYR A 45 -10.43 3.48 -7.19
C TYR A 45 -11.82 2.91 -6.89
N LYS A 46 -12.10 2.55 -5.63
CA LYS A 46 -13.42 2.08 -5.18
C LYS A 46 -14.48 3.17 -5.32
N SER A 47 -14.20 4.38 -4.81
CA SER A 47 -15.12 5.52 -4.91
C SER A 47 -15.44 5.92 -6.34
N LYS A 48 -14.45 5.91 -7.25
CA LYS A 48 -14.67 6.18 -8.69
C LYS A 48 -15.49 5.11 -9.40
N ARG A 49 -15.46 3.86 -8.92
CA ARG A 49 -16.28 2.77 -9.47
C ARG A 49 -17.71 2.79 -8.95
N GLU A 50 -17.95 3.24 -7.73
CA GLU A 50 -19.30 3.40 -7.16
C GLU A 50 -20.00 4.67 -7.65
N ALA A 51 -19.24 5.71 -8.00
CA ALA A 51 -19.77 6.96 -8.55
C ALA A 51 -20.17 6.89 -10.04
N LYS A 52 -20.21 5.68 -10.63
CA LYS A 52 -20.58 5.42 -12.02
C LYS A 52 -21.81 4.53 -12.09
#